data_AF-A0A3N5FMJ0-F1
#
_entry.id   AF-A0A3N5FMJ0-F1
#
_cell.length_a   1.000
_cell.length_b   1.000
_cell.length_c   1.000
_cell.angle_alpha   90.00
_cell.angle_beta   90.00
_cell.angle_gamma   90.00
#
_symmetry.space_group_name_H-M   'P 1'
#
loop_
_entity.id
_entity.type
_entity.pdbx_description
1 polymer ?
#
loop_
_entity_poly.entity_id
_entity_poly.type
_entity_poly.pdbx_seq_one_letter_code
_entity_poly.pdbx_strand_id
1 'polypeptide(L)'
;MKILNHKGNVLLFAIVTFALISVLGTGIYFMTISGIFGGLGANQQNRAYQLAASGRDYALAKNLNNMSRYFTMKNGDKFYLVVSGDTITSTGIVNENTPYEAKRTITATITGFGSKADISFAKDITDFKADAGKERESAPGFVSVDTTTSQISLGQFMASQFGAVWYSGTSASVNCQDGECDFGTGFNAFFVFRIQKNASYTLGDGFTFALFNGQDNDLYSVGGHGGMGELMAYAGSSYVSGLTYLDNRGGQGIRPPKIAVEFDPYSNTGCPPSPCLSDSRCDDSDGGDHMAHVFWGDNTTSCSGFGDTSGQKSYDDNKHGSGSDGVSEPQNALTTDTNNYFEGDLWGSSWLERTVAYAFRIEVRRSDPGTGNYNYELKSWIKECPDFACTAHSEGTFGNTKVVYTADIPTIRRTVADGNQIVLDSTDHGKFDKFIFGWTAATGGATQNVILKDFKMYFAREPVYGAWNNFGSTSYFKINGVGVCTGIVQDSLIGNIGPSESINGFTDAACTVATSPSSISYDQAVSADTNKNYTVNFNGTDK
;
A
#
# COMPACT_ATOMS: atom_id res chain seq x y z
N MET A 1 102.11 -19.24 7.78
CA MET A 1 100.93 -19.59 8.61
C MET A 1 100.64 -18.38 9.50
N LYS A 2 99.78 -17.45 9.05
CA LYS A 2 99.45 -16.22 9.79
C LYS A 2 98.33 -16.53 10.78
N ILE A 3 98.62 -16.39 12.07
CA ILE A 3 97.69 -16.59 13.17
C ILE A 3 96.62 -15.49 13.10
N LEU A 4 95.40 -15.87 12.73
CA LEU A 4 94.22 -15.00 12.75
C LEU A 4 93.87 -14.68 14.20
N ASN A 5 93.72 -13.39 14.49
CA ASN A 5 93.38 -12.87 15.81
C ASN A 5 91.89 -13.16 16.12
N HIS A 6 91.61 -14.33 16.70
CA HIS A 6 90.27 -14.87 16.92
C HIS A 6 89.36 -14.04 17.85
N LYS A 7 89.89 -13.06 18.61
CA LYS A 7 89.08 -12.26 19.55
C LYS A 7 88.37 -11.07 18.89
N GLY A 8 88.88 -10.55 17.77
CA GLY A 8 88.26 -9.42 17.07
C GLY A 8 87.02 -9.80 16.25
N ASN A 9 87.03 -10.99 15.64
CA ASN A 9 85.93 -11.45 14.79
C ASN A 9 84.67 -11.80 15.59
N VAL A 10 84.81 -12.32 16.82
CA VAL A 10 83.66 -12.65 17.67
C VAL A 10 82.88 -11.38 18.06
N LEU A 11 83.60 -10.28 18.34
CA LEU A 11 82.96 -9.00 18.67
C LEU A 11 82.21 -8.41 17.47
N LEU A 12 82.80 -8.50 16.28
CA LEU A 12 82.17 -8.06 15.03
C LEU A 12 80.89 -8.85 14.72
N PHE A 13 80.91 -10.18 14.89
CA PHE A 13 79.72 -11.02 14.74
C PHE A 13 78.63 -10.69 15.76
N ALA A 14 79.00 -10.43 17.03
CA ALA A 14 78.04 -10.04 18.06
C ALA A 14 77.35 -8.70 17.72
N ILE A 15 78.12 -7.69 17.31
CA ILE A 15 77.57 -6.37 16.93
C ILE A 15 76.61 -6.49 15.73
N VAL A 16 77.00 -7.23 14.70
CA VAL A 16 76.13 -7.45 13.52
C VAL A 16 74.85 -8.22 13.91
N THR A 17 74.96 -9.21 14.80
CA THR A 17 73.81 -9.98 15.28
C THR A 17 72.85 -9.13 16.10
N PHE A 18 73.34 -8.29 17.02
CA PHE A 18 72.49 -7.38 17.78
C PHE A 18 71.84 -6.31 16.90
N ALA A 19 72.56 -5.80 15.89
CA ALA A 19 71.99 -4.87 14.92
C ALA A 19 70.87 -5.52 14.11
N LEU A 20 71.06 -6.75 13.61
CA LEU A 20 70.04 -7.50 12.87
C LEU A 20 68.82 -7.81 13.75
N ILE A 21 69.01 -8.24 15.00
CA ILE A 21 67.91 -8.50 15.94
C ILE A 21 67.14 -7.20 16.24
N SER A 22 67.83 -6.07 16.41
CA SER A 22 67.19 -4.78 16.68
C SER A 22 66.37 -4.29 15.47
N VAL A 23 66.88 -4.46 14.26
CA VAL A 23 66.15 -4.10 13.03
C VAL A 23 64.94 -5.02 12.83
N LEU A 24 65.10 -6.34 13.02
CA LEU A 24 64.00 -7.31 12.95
C LEU A 24 62.94 -7.06 14.01
N GLY A 25 63.33 -6.79 15.26
CA GLY A 25 62.42 -6.46 16.35
C GLY A 25 61.62 -5.19 16.06
N THR A 26 62.26 -4.16 15.51
CA THR A 26 61.59 -2.92 15.09
C THR A 26 60.62 -3.17 13.94
N GLY A 27 61.01 -4.00 12.96
CA GLY A 27 60.14 -4.39 11.84
C GLY A 27 58.90 -5.17 12.29
N ILE A 28 59.06 -6.14 13.19
CA ILE A 28 57.95 -6.92 13.74
C ILE A 28 57.02 -6.02 14.57
N TYR A 29 57.57 -5.11 15.38
CA TYR A 29 56.79 -4.13 16.15
C TYR A 29 55.94 -3.24 15.24
N PHE A 30 56.53 -2.68 14.17
CA PHE A 30 55.81 -1.86 13.19
C PHE A 30 54.71 -2.64 12.46
N MET A 31 55.00 -3.88 12.02
CA MET A 31 54.01 -4.71 11.33
C MET A 31 52.86 -5.13 12.26
N THR A 32 53.15 -5.50 13.52
CA THR A 32 52.13 -5.90 14.50
C THR A 32 51.20 -4.75 14.86
N ILE A 33 51.77 -3.55 15.05
CA ILE A 33 51.00 -2.33 15.28
C ILE A 33 50.13 -2.03 14.07
N SER A 34 50.70 -2.00 12.86
CA SER A 34 49.93 -1.70 11.65
C SER A 34 48.78 -2.69 11.39
N GLY A 35 48.97 -3.98 11.69
CA GLY A 35 47.93 -5.02 11.54
C GLY A 35 46.80 -4.89 12.56
N ILE A 36 47.12 -4.57 13.82
CA ILE A 36 46.11 -4.34 14.86
C ILE A 36 45.30 -3.07 14.56
N PHE A 37 45.96 -1.99 14.14
CA PHE A 37 45.28 -0.74 13.78
C PHE A 37 44.43 -0.88 12.51
N GLY A 38 44.90 -1.64 11.51
CA GLY A 38 44.12 -1.93 10.29
C GLY A 38 42.88 -2.78 10.56
N GLY A 39 43.00 -3.84 11.37
CA GLY A 39 41.89 -4.73 11.72
C GLY A 39 40.86 -4.07 12.65
N LEU A 40 41.31 -3.29 13.64
CA LEU A 40 40.41 -2.49 14.49
C LEU A 40 39.67 -1.44 13.66
N GLY A 41 40.36 -0.74 12.76
CA GLY A 41 39.74 0.21 11.84
C GLY A 41 38.63 -0.42 11.00
N ALA A 42 38.90 -1.56 10.34
CA ALA A 42 37.90 -2.27 9.53
C ALA A 42 36.68 -2.73 10.35
N ASN A 43 36.90 -3.26 11.56
CA ASN A 43 35.82 -3.70 12.43
C ASN A 43 34.95 -2.55 12.93
N GLN A 44 35.54 -1.41 13.33
CA GLN A 44 34.74 -0.24 13.73
C GLN A 44 33.98 0.36 12.55
N GLN A 45 34.57 0.35 11.35
CA GLN A 45 33.90 0.82 10.13
C GLN A 45 32.69 -0.07 9.76
N ASN A 46 32.82 -1.40 9.88
CA ASN A 46 31.69 -2.32 9.69
C ASN A 46 30.60 -2.12 10.76
N ARG A 47 30.99 -1.94 12.03
CA ARG A 47 30.02 -1.65 13.09
C ARG A 47 29.28 -0.33 12.85
N ALA A 48 29.99 0.74 12.46
CA ALA A 48 29.38 2.02 12.13
C ALA A 48 28.42 1.89 10.93
N TYR A 49 28.76 1.09 9.91
CA TYR A 49 27.88 0.80 8.79
C TYR A 49 26.61 0.06 9.23
N GLN A 50 26.73 -1.00 10.04
CA GLN A 50 25.56 -1.75 10.55
C GLN A 50 24.66 -0.87 11.42
N LEU A 51 25.25 0.04 12.20
CA LEU A 51 24.51 1.01 13.00
C LEU A 51 23.76 2.03 12.13
N ALA A 52 24.37 2.49 11.04
CA ALA A 52 23.71 3.34 10.04
C ALA A 52 22.57 2.60 9.32
N ALA A 53 22.77 1.33 8.96
CA ALA A 53 21.72 0.50 8.34
C ALA A 53 20.53 0.32 9.29
N SER A 54 20.82 0.03 10.57
CA SER A 54 19.81 -0.05 11.62
C SER A 54 19.02 1.25 11.77
N GLY A 55 19.68 2.41 11.68
CA GLY A 55 19.00 3.70 11.76
C GLY A 55 18.09 3.98 10.56
N ARG A 56 18.50 3.60 9.34
CA ARG A 56 17.63 3.63 8.15
C ARG A 56 16.41 2.71 8.34
N ASP A 57 16.63 1.47 8.74
CA ASP A 57 15.57 0.47 8.89
C ASP A 57 14.61 0.84 10.02
N TYR A 58 15.12 1.46 11.08
CA TYR A 58 14.30 2.05 12.14
C TYR A 58 13.41 3.18 11.61
N ALA A 59 13.95 4.09 10.78
CA ALA A 59 13.17 5.16 10.17
C ALA A 59 12.04 4.61 9.30
N LEU A 60 12.35 3.57 8.52
CA LEU A 60 11.40 2.85 7.67
C LEU A 60 10.29 2.18 8.48
N ALA A 61 10.67 1.40 9.49
CA ALA A 61 9.73 0.68 10.33
C ALA A 61 8.82 1.65 11.11
N LYS A 62 9.36 2.75 11.62
CA LYS A 62 8.57 3.75 12.36
C LYS A 62 7.89 4.79 11.49
N ASN A 63 8.07 4.72 10.16
CA ASN A 63 7.51 5.67 9.21
C ASN A 63 7.73 7.13 9.66
N LEU A 64 8.97 7.42 10.06
CA LEU A 64 9.29 8.70 10.69
C LEU A 64 9.12 9.84 9.68
N ASN A 65 8.46 10.91 10.11
CA ASN A 65 8.37 12.15 9.34
C ASN A 65 9.70 12.92 9.41
N ASN A 66 9.74 14.09 8.75
CA ASN A 66 10.88 15.01 8.80
C ASN A 66 11.42 15.18 10.22
N MET A 67 12.66 14.77 10.44
CA MET A 67 13.29 14.80 11.75
C MET A 67 14.80 14.80 11.64
N SER A 68 15.46 15.20 12.71
CA SER A 68 16.92 15.23 12.78
C SER A 68 17.36 15.03 14.23
N ARG A 69 17.81 13.83 14.62
CA ARG A 69 18.23 13.56 16.01
C ARG A 69 19.20 12.39 16.16
N TYR A 70 19.88 12.35 17.31
CA TYR A 70 20.72 11.21 17.73
C TYR A 70 19.90 10.15 18.47
N PHE A 71 20.29 8.89 18.27
CA PHE A 71 19.82 7.73 19.01
C PHE A 71 21.04 7.00 19.58
N THR A 72 21.13 6.94 20.91
CA THR A 72 22.28 6.35 21.60
C THR A 72 21.92 4.98 22.16
N MET A 73 22.73 3.99 21.81
CA MET A 73 22.65 2.62 22.33
C MET A 73 23.24 2.53 23.73
N LYS A 74 22.90 1.46 24.47
CA LYS A 74 23.40 1.26 25.85
C LYS A 74 24.94 1.19 25.94
N ASN A 75 25.60 0.75 24.88
CA ASN A 75 27.06 0.65 24.81
C ASN A 75 27.74 1.99 24.46
N GLY A 76 27.00 3.08 24.28
CA GLY A 76 27.51 4.41 23.95
C GLY A 76 27.63 4.69 22.44
N ASP A 77 27.55 3.67 21.59
CA ASP A 77 27.44 3.87 20.14
C ASP A 77 26.14 4.59 19.81
N LYS A 78 26.12 5.39 18.74
CA LYS A 78 24.91 6.13 18.37
C LYS A 78 24.77 6.28 16.87
N PHE A 79 23.55 6.37 16.38
CA PHE A 79 23.32 6.83 15.02
C PHE A 79 22.62 8.19 15.02
N TYR A 80 23.02 9.05 14.09
CA TYR A 80 22.33 10.29 13.78
C TYR A 80 21.39 10.04 12.62
N LEU A 81 20.10 10.30 12.82
CA LEU A 81 19.08 10.08 11.81
C LEU A 81 18.51 11.40 11.35
N VAL A 82 18.55 11.63 10.05
CA VAL A 82 17.88 12.73 9.36
C VAL A 82 16.87 12.14 8.39
N VAL A 83 15.62 12.54 8.55
CA VAL A 83 14.57 12.32 7.54
C VAL A 83 14.24 13.68 6.97
N SER A 84 14.34 13.82 5.65
CA SER A 84 13.99 15.03 4.92
C SER A 84 13.29 14.66 3.62
N GLY A 85 11.97 14.85 3.60
CA GLY A 85 11.14 14.32 2.54
C GLY A 85 11.40 12.82 2.38
N ASP A 86 11.55 12.39 1.15
CA ASP A 86 11.75 10.99 0.79
C ASP A 86 13.15 10.46 1.12
N THR A 87 14.02 11.31 1.67
CA THR A 87 15.40 10.95 1.94
C THR A 87 15.63 10.67 3.42
N ILE A 88 16.07 9.45 3.71
CA ILE A 88 16.60 9.03 5.00
C ILE A 88 18.12 9.08 4.91
N THR A 89 18.75 9.84 5.79
CA THR A 89 20.20 9.81 6.01
C THR A 89 20.46 9.33 7.42
N SER A 90 21.09 8.18 7.57
CA SER A 90 21.52 7.65 8.87
C SER A 90 23.04 7.58 8.93
N THR A 91 23.62 8.20 9.95
CA THR A 91 25.06 8.19 10.21
C THR A 91 25.33 7.40 11.49
N GLY A 92 25.86 6.19 11.38
CA GLY A 92 26.34 5.40 12.51
C GLY A 92 27.68 5.92 13.01
N ILE A 93 27.81 6.06 14.33
CA ILE A 93 28.98 6.61 15.04
C ILE A 93 29.35 5.63 16.15
N VAL A 94 30.58 5.12 16.08
CA VAL A 94 31.13 4.14 17.03
C VAL A 94 32.36 4.72 17.70
N ASN A 95 32.51 4.51 19.01
CA ASN A 95 33.61 5.04 19.84
C ASN A 95 33.87 6.55 19.67
N GLU A 96 32.81 7.35 19.71
CA GLU A 96 32.92 8.82 19.54
C GLU A 96 33.92 9.44 20.52
N ASN A 97 34.70 10.41 20.05
CA ASN A 97 35.73 11.11 20.82
C ASN A 97 36.92 10.23 21.24
N THR A 98 37.15 9.11 20.56
CA THR A 98 38.34 8.26 20.75
C THR A 98 39.18 8.18 19.48
N PRO A 99 40.46 7.75 19.56
CA PRO A 99 41.26 7.46 18.36
C PRO A 99 40.70 6.37 17.44
N TYR A 100 39.69 5.63 17.90
CA TYR A 100 39.03 4.55 17.16
C TYR A 100 37.62 4.93 16.70
N GLU A 101 37.32 6.23 16.63
CA GLU A 101 36.04 6.72 16.12
C GLU A 101 35.84 6.27 14.66
N ALA A 102 34.69 5.67 14.39
CA ALA A 102 34.27 5.36 13.03
C ALA A 102 32.89 5.98 12.76
N LYS A 103 32.77 6.63 11.60
CA LYS A 103 31.54 7.25 11.12
C LYS A 103 31.21 6.69 9.73
N ARG A 104 29.99 6.19 9.57
CA ARG A 104 29.46 5.74 8.27
C ARG A 104 28.08 6.32 8.06
N THR A 105 27.87 6.89 6.89
CA THR A 105 26.57 7.44 6.48
C THR A 105 25.97 6.56 5.41
N ILE A 106 24.69 6.23 5.59
CA ILE A 106 23.84 5.61 4.58
C ILE A 106 22.75 6.61 4.25
N THR A 107 22.60 6.90 2.96
CA THR A 107 21.50 7.70 2.45
C THR A 107 20.62 6.80 1.58
N ALA A 108 19.33 6.81 1.86
CA ALA A 108 18.32 6.13 1.08
C ALA A 108 17.22 7.12 0.72
N THR A 109 16.99 7.32 -0.57
CA THR A 109 15.78 7.98 -1.06
C THR A 109 14.75 6.92 -1.38
N ILE A 110 13.60 7.04 -0.75
CA ILE A 110 12.46 6.14 -0.88
C ILE A 110 11.30 7.05 -1.26
N THR A 111 10.96 7.06 -2.54
CA THR A 111 9.88 7.87 -3.08
C THR A 111 8.61 7.65 -2.26
N GLY A 112 8.00 8.72 -1.76
CA GLY A 112 6.84 8.67 -0.87
C GLY A 112 7.15 8.48 0.63
N PHE A 113 8.41 8.31 1.04
CA PHE A 113 8.77 8.12 2.45
C PHE A 113 8.52 9.36 3.31
N GLY A 114 8.78 10.57 2.81
CA GLY A 114 8.53 11.80 3.56
C GLY A 114 7.17 12.43 3.33
N SER A 115 6.43 12.00 2.31
CA SER A 115 5.02 12.38 2.18
C SER A 115 4.26 11.83 3.38
N LYS A 116 3.29 12.57 3.93
CA LYS A 116 2.30 11.94 4.82
C LYS A 116 1.50 10.91 4.00
N ALA A 117 0.71 10.04 4.63
CA ALA A 117 -0.35 9.37 3.88
C ALA A 117 -1.10 10.47 3.08
N ASP A 118 -1.35 10.21 1.80
CA ASP A 118 -1.97 11.22 0.93
C ASP A 118 -3.31 11.68 1.52
N ILE A 119 -4.04 10.69 2.06
CA ILE A 119 -5.27 10.86 2.81
C ILE A 119 -5.16 10.08 4.13
N SER A 120 -5.58 10.68 5.25
CA SER A 120 -5.64 10.00 6.55
C SER A 120 -6.63 10.65 7.49
N PHE A 121 -7.18 9.93 8.46
CA PHE A 121 -8.04 10.56 9.48
C PHE A 121 -7.31 11.64 10.28
N ALA A 122 -6.02 11.47 10.56
CA ALA A 122 -5.24 12.47 11.30
C ALA A 122 -5.16 13.83 10.60
N LYS A 123 -5.35 13.88 9.28
CA LYS A 123 -5.26 15.10 8.46
C LYS A 123 -6.63 15.51 7.89
N ASP A 124 -7.43 14.54 7.48
CA ASP A 124 -8.54 14.73 6.55
C ASP A 124 -9.88 14.21 7.11
N ILE A 125 -9.99 13.91 8.42
CA ILE A 125 -11.25 13.39 9.01
C ILE A 125 -12.46 14.30 8.79
N THR A 126 -12.25 15.62 8.71
CA THR A 126 -13.32 16.58 8.41
C THR A 126 -13.95 16.35 7.04
N ASP A 127 -13.16 15.86 6.09
CA ASP A 127 -13.58 15.63 4.71
C ASP A 127 -14.39 14.34 4.55
N PHE A 128 -14.66 13.62 5.65
CA PHE A 128 -15.62 12.52 5.66
C PHE A 128 -17.00 12.97 6.14
N LYS A 129 -17.14 14.20 6.67
CA LYS A 129 -18.46 14.72 7.03
C LYS A 129 -19.26 15.04 5.78
N ALA A 130 -20.50 14.57 5.75
CA ALA A 130 -21.46 15.05 4.75
C ALA A 130 -21.74 16.54 4.98
N ASP A 131 -21.90 17.31 3.91
CA ASP A 131 -22.42 18.67 4.04
C ASP A 131 -23.88 18.61 4.52
N ALA A 132 -24.35 19.68 5.17
CA ALA A 132 -25.74 19.78 5.60
C ALA A 132 -26.70 19.68 4.39
N GLY A 133 -27.72 18.81 4.49
CA GLY A 133 -28.67 18.55 3.39
C GLY A 133 -28.13 17.61 2.30
N LYS A 134 -26.96 17.00 2.53
CA LYS A 134 -26.35 15.98 1.67
C LYS A 134 -26.17 14.66 2.41
N GLU A 135 -27.15 14.30 3.23
CA GLU A 135 -27.11 13.10 4.05
C GLU A 135 -27.04 11.85 3.16
N ARG A 136 -26.21 10.89 3.57
CA ARG A 136 -25.94 9.63 2.86
C ARG A 136 -26.37 8.44 3.70
N GLU A 137 -27.36 8.68 4.56
CA GLU A 137 -27.87 7.77 5.56
C GLU A 137 -29.40 7.81 5.59
N SER A 138 -30.03 6.66 5.80
CA SER A 138 -31.49 6.52 5.77
C SER A 138 -32.17 7.18 6.98
N ALA A 139 -31.42 7.36 8.06
CA ALA A 139 -31.84 8.09 9.25
C ALA A 139 -30.67 8.87 9.84
N PRO A 140 -30.89 10.11 10.32
CA PRO A 140 -29.85 10.92 10.94
C PRO A 140 -29.14 10.22 12.09
N GLY A 141 -27.81 10.20 12.04
CA GLY A 141 -26.97 9.64 13.10
C GLY A 141 -26.70 8.14 12.97
N PHE A 142 -27.04 7.50 11.85
CA PHE A 142 -26.60 6.14 11.53
C PHE A 142 -25.09 6.11 11.24
N VAL A 143 -24.59 7.15 10.58
CA VAL A 143 -23.20 7.47 10.32
C VAL A 143 -22.81 8.67 11.18
N SER A 144 -21.70 8.56 11.90
CA SER A 144 -21.15 9.65 12.70
C SER A 144 -19.66 9.82 12.44
N VAL A 145 -19.21 11.06 12.30
CA VAL A 145 -17.80 11.42 12.10
C VAL A 145 -17.36 12.32 13.27
N ASP A 146 -16.58 11.74 14.18
CA ASP A 146 -16.01 12.45 15.32
C ASP A 146 -14.59 12.95 14.97
N THR A 147 -14.51 14.26 14.71
CA THR A 147 -13.25 14.95 14.38
C THR A 147 -12.34 15.14 15.58
N THR A 148 -12.86 15.01 16.81
CA THR A 148 -12.07 15.15 18.05
C THR A 148 -11.27 13.89 18.30
N THR A 149 -11.92 12.74 18.18
CA THR A 149 -11.28 11.42 18.38
C THR A 149 -10.73 10.83 17.08
N SER A 150 -10.98 11.47 15.94
CA SER A 150 -10.62 11.00 14.60
C SER A 150 -11.19 9.61 14.30
N GLN A 151 -12.50 9.45 14.56
CA GLN A 151 -13.23 8.19 14.42
C GLN A 151 -14.47 8.36 13.56
N ILE A 152 -14.81 7.28 12.86
CA ILE A 152 -16.09 7.14 12.18
C ILE A 152 -16.85 6.03 12.88
N SER A 153 -18.14 6.23 13.10
CA SER A 153 -19.04 5.17 13.59
C SER A 153 -20.15 4.89 12.58
N LEU A 154 -20.46 3.61 12.37
CA LEU A 154 -21.47 3.13 11.43
C LEU A 154 -22.46 2.23 12.16
N GLY A 155 -23.76 2.38 11.90
CA GLY A 155 -24.82 1.58 12.51
C GLY A 155 -25.43 2.23 13.73
N GLN A 156 -24.61 2.63 14.71
CA GLN A 156 -25.03 3.30 15.96
C GLN A 156 -26.19 2.56 16.68
N PHE A 157 -26.22 1.23 16.57
CA PHE A 157 -27.26 0.34 17.11
C PHE A 157 -28.68 0.62 16.59
N MET A 158 -28.81 1.31 15.46
CA MET A 158 -30.10 1.54 14.83
C MET A 158 -30.51 0.31 14.01
N ALA A 159 -31.80 0.00 13.98
CA ALA A 159 -32.36 -1.12 13.22
C ALA A 159 -32.99 -0.65 11.90
N SER A 160 -32.92 -1.49 10.87
CA SER A 160 -33.50 -1.25 9.56
C SER A 160 -33.01 0.04 8.90
N GLN A 161 -31.75 0.39 9.12
CA GLN A 161 -31.11 1.59 8.60
C GLN A 161 -29.88 1.25 7.76
N PHE A 162 -29.48 2.16 6.88
CA PHE A 162 -28.33 1.98 6.01
C PHE A 162 -27.71 3.33 5.67
N GLY A 163 -26.44 3.33 5.28
CA GLY A 163 -25.78 4.56 4.87
C GLY A 163 -24.31 4.37 4.52
N ALA A 164 -23.71 5.46 4.06
CA ALA A 164 -22.34 5.51 3.62
C ALA A 164 -21.63 6.79 4.05
N VAL A 165 -20.31 6.72 4.04
CA VAL A 165 -19.42 7.85 4.29
C VAL A 165 -18.27 7.82 3.29
N TRP A 166 -18.24 8.85 2.44
CA TRP A 166 -17.23 9.01 1.40
C TRP A 166 -16.30 10.16 1.73
N TYR A 167 -15.04 10.01 1.34
CA TYR A 167 -14.10 11.12 1.32
C TYR A 167 -14.58 12.17 0.31
N SER A 168 -14.69 13.43 0.72
CA SER A 168 -15.12 14.57 -0.10
C SER A 168 -14.03 15.64 -0.24
N GLY A 169 -12.81 15.33 0.19
CA GLY A 169 -11.73 16.31 0.24
C GLY A 169 -11.06 16.54 -1.11
N THR A 170 -10.27 17.60 -1.17
CA THR A 170 -9.46 17.96 -2.33
C THR A 170 -7.98 17.82 -1.99
N SER A 171 -7.22 17.16 -2.86
CA SER A 171 -5.79 16.93 -2.68
C SER A 171 -5.03 17.00 -4.00
N ALA A 172 -4.25 18.07 -4.18
CA ALA A 172 -3.45 18.29 -5.38
C ALA A 172 -2.37 17.21 -5.61
N SER A 173 -1.87 16.56 -4.54
CA SER A 173 -0.80 15.55 -4.66
C SER A 173 -1.25 14.23 -5.27
N VAL A 174 -2.57 13.97 -5.29
CA VAL A 174 -3.20 12.75 -5.81
C VAL A 174 -4.37 13.07 -6.75
N ASN A 175 -4.41 14.32 -7.23
CA ASN A 175 -5.44 14.85 -8.12
C ASN A 175 -6.88 14.55 -7.66
N CYS A 176 -7.11 14.53 -6.34
CA CYS A 176 -8.45 14.44 -5.78
C CYS A 176 -9.12 15.80 -5.87
N GLN A 177 -10.31 15.86 -6.47
CA GLN A 177 -11.17 17.03 -6.47
C GLN A 177 -12.54 16.61 -5.95
N ASP A 178 -12.98 17.25 -4.86
CA ASP A 178 -14.28 16.98 -4.24
C ASP A 178 -14.55 15.47 -4.02
N GLY A 179 -13.53 14.74 -3.56
CA GLY A 179 -13.61 13.30 -3.29
C GLY A 179 -13.37 12.37 -4.47
N GLU A 180 -13.40 12.86 -5.71
CA GLU A 180 -13.04 12.09 -6.90
C GLU A 180 -11.53 12.15 -7.12
N CYS A 181 -10.86 11.01 -6.91
CA CYS A 181 -9.42 10.88 -6.96
C CYS A 181 -8.96 10.09 -8.18
N ASP A 182 -7.80 10.43 -8.74
CA ASP A 182 -7.20 9.63 -9.80
C ASP A 182 -6.79 8.27 -9.26
N PHE A 183 -7.15 7.19 -9.98
CA PHE A 183 -6.77 5.84 -9.59
C PHE A 183 -5.28 5.57 -9.83
N GLY A 184 -4.68 6.18 -10.85
CA GLY A 184 -3.25 6.06 -11.13
C GLY A 184 -2.84 4.60 -11.37
N THR A 185 -1.93 4.06 -10.55
CA THR A 185 -1.55 2.62 -10.60
C THR A 185 -2.21 1.79 -9.51
N GLY A 186 -3.08 2.41 -8.71
CA GLY A 186 -3.74 1.83 -7.55
C GLY A 186 -3.35 2.53 -6.26
N PHE A 187 -3.50 1.85 -5.12
CA PHE A 187 -3.31 2.43 -3.79
C PHE A 187 -3.03 1.38 -2.72
N ASN A 188 -2.60 1.86 -1.56
CA ASN A 188 -2.48 1.10 -0.32
C ASN A 188 -3.33 1.79 0.74
N ALA A 189 -4.25 1.07 1.36
CA ALA A 189 -5.08 1.59 2.44
C ALA A 189 -4.93 0.74 3.70
N PHE A 190 -5.06 1.39 4.84
CA PHE A 190 -5.02 0.79 6.17
C PHE A 190 -6.07 1.45 7.05
N PHE A 191 -6.73 0.69 7.91
CA PHE A 191 -7.54 1.22 9.01
C PHE A 191 -7.63 0.20 10.16
N VAL A 192 -8.04 0.69 11.32
CA VAL A 192 -8.38 -0.17 12.47
C VAL A 192 -9.87 -0.07 12.71
N PHE A 193 -10.52 -1.20 12.96
CA PHE A 193 -11.93 -1.25 13.29
C PHE A 193 -12.23 -2.13 14.48
N ARG A 194 -13.41 -1.98 15.06
CA ARG A 194 -14.05 -2.97 15.94
C ARG A 194 -15.56 -2.93 15.71
N ILE A 195 -16.21 -4.07 15.87
CA ILE A 195 -17.67 -4.12 15.91
C ILE A 195 -18.08 -4.24 17.37
N GLN A 196 -18.85 -3.27 17.85
CA GLN A 196 -19.39 -3.33 19.20
C GLN A 196 -20.59 -4.26 19.20
N LYS A 197 -20.52 -5.26 20.09
CA LYS A 197 -21.62 -6.17 20.40
C LYS A 197 -22.18 -5.84 21.79
N ASN A 198 -23.49 -5.93 21.92
CA ASN A 198 -24.20 -5.89 23.19
C ASN A 198 -25.00 -7.19 23.32
N ALA A 199 -25.08 -7.74 24.54
CA ALA A 199 -25.84 -8.96 24.80
C ALA A 199 -27.36 -8.83 24.50
N SER A 200 -27.88 -7.60 24.40
CA SER A 200 -29.30 -7.34 24.21
C SER A 200 -29.79 -7.40 22.75
N TYR A 201 -28.92 -7.63 21.77
CA TYR A 201 -29.31 -7.74 20.36
C TYR A 201 -28.47 -8.77 19.59
N THR A 202 -28.98 -9.20 18.44
CA THR A 202 -28.22 -9.97 17.44
C THR A 202 -27.33 -9.02 16.65
N LEU A 203 -26.05 -9.37 16.51
CA LEU A 203 -25.08 -8.56 15.77
C LEU A 203 -25.32 -8.70 14.27
N GLY A 204 -25.31 -7.58 13.54
CA GLY A 204 -25.44 -7.59 12.07
C GLY A 204 -25.62 -6.17 11.50
N ASP A 205 -25.45 -5.98 10.19
CA ASP A 205 -25.18 -6.99 9.15
C ASP A 205 -23.76 -6.84 8.55
N GLY A 206 -22.91 -6.03 9.16
CA GLY A 206 -21.54 -5.79 8.70
C GLY A 206 -21.34 -4.44 8.01
N PHE A 207 -20.14 -4.24 7.50
CA PHE A 207 -19.78 -3.04 6.75
C PHE A 207 -18.80 -3.36 5.62
N THR A 208 -18.65 -2.43 4.68
CA THR A 208 -17.64 -2.54 3.62
C THR A 208 -16.66 -1.37 3.65
N PHE A 209 -15.42 -1.61 3.22
CA PHE A 209 -14.55 -0.57 2.66
C PHE A 209 -14.68 -0.64 1.15
N ALA A 210 -15.27 0.39 0.55
CA ALA A 210 -15.67 0.40 -0.85
C ALA A 210 -14.95 1.50 -1.64
N LEU A 211 -14.74 1.20 -2.92
CA LEU A 211 -14.41 2.16 -3.95
C LEU A 211 -15.25 1.93 -5.20
N PHE A 212 -15.55 3.00 -5.91
CA PHE A 212 -16.36 2.94 -7.12
C PHE A 212 -15.99 4.05 -8.08
N ASN A 213 -16.25 3.83 -9.35
CA ASN A 213 -15.89 4.75 -10.42
C ASN A 213 -16.55 6.13 -10.25
N GLY A 214 -15.81 7.20 -10.52
CA GLY A 214 -16.32 8.57 -10.45
C GLY A 214 -17.14 9.00 -11.68
N GLN A 215 -17.13 8.22 -12.76
CA GLN A 215 -17.83 8.60 -13.99
C GLN A 215 -19.36 8.42 -13.89
N ASP A 216 -19.79 7.27 -13.37
CA ASP A 216 -21.21 6.91 -13.22
C ASP A 216 -21.73 7.13 -11.80
N ASN A 217 -20.85 7.47 -10.84
CA ASN A 217 -21.19 7.72 -9.45
C ASN A 217 -20.76 9.11 -8.97
N ASP A 218 -21.28 9.55 -7.83
CA ASP A 218 -20.85 10.77 -7.16
C ASP A 218 -20.86 10.57 -5.63
N LEU A 219 -20.62 11.64 -4.88
CA LEU A 219 -20.61 11.58 -3.41
C LEU A 219 -21.99 11.28 -2.79
N TYR A 220 -23.09 11.22 -3.54
CA TYR A 220 -24.41 10.83 -3.04
C TYR A 220 -24.75 9.38 -3.36
N SER A 221 -23.94 8.73 -4.19
CA SER A 221 -24.14 7.32 -4.53
C SER A 221 -24.00 6.46 -3.29
N VAL A 222 -25.05 5.73 -3.00
CA VAL A 222 -25.17 4.82 -1.85
C VAL A 222 -26.10 3.70 -2.28
N GLY A 223 -25.86 2.47 -1.83
CA GLY A 223 -26.78 1.36 -2.01
C GLY A 223 -27.84 1.32 -0.89
N GLY A 224 -28.34 0.13 -0.62
CA GLY A 224 -29.17 -0.24 0.51
C GLY A 224 -30.64 -0.36 0.16
N HIS A 225 -31.41 -0.92 1.09
CA HIS A 225 -32.86 -0.94 1.05
C HIS A 225 -33.36 -1.01 2.49
N GLY A 226 -34.37 -0.21 2.83
CA GLY A 226 -34.96 -0.21 4.17
C GLY A 226 -35.36 -1.62 4.62
N GLY A 227 -34.75 -2.10 5.71
CA GLY A 227 -35.00 -3.43 6.26
C GLY A 227 -34.19 -4.59 5.65
N MET A 228 -33.35 -4.34 4.65
CA MET A 228 -32.41 -5.33 4.09
C MET A 228 -30.97 -4.96 4.46
N GLY A 229 -30.55 -5.43 5.63
CA GLY A 229 -29.22 -5.14 6.17
C GLY A 229 -28.09 -5.83 5.40
N GLU A 230 -28.38 -6.98 4.79
CA GLU A 230 -27.44 -7.80 4.02
C GLU A 230 -26.87 -7.11 2.78
N LEU A 231 -27.44 -5.97 2.37
CA LEU A 231 -26.96 -5.15 1.26
C LEU A 231 -25.82 -4.21 1.67
N MET A 232 -25.62 -4.01 2.98
CA MET A 232 -24.59 -3.15 3.59
C MET A 232 -24.48 -1.73 3.01
N ALA A 233 -25.53 -1.19 2.41
CA ALA A 233 -25.47 0.05 1.60
C ALA A 233 -24.43 0.04 0.48
N TYR A 234 -23.86 -1.12 0.13
CA TYR A 234 -22.97 -1.30 -1.02
C TYR A 234 -23.76 -1.73 -2.25
N ALA A 235 -24.62 -2.73 -2.06
CA ALA A 235 -25.57 -3.25 -3.03
C ALA A 235 -26.94 -2.59 -2.84
N GLY A 236 -27.85 -2.73 -3.80
CA GLY A 236 -29.24 -2.29 -3.73
C GLY A 236 -29.49 -0.86 -4.21
N SER A 237 -30.76 -0.49 -4.26
CA SER A 237 -31.26 0.73 -4.94
C SER A 237 -31.21 2.00 -4.09
N SER A 238 -30.79 1.95 -2.83
CA SER A 238 -30.92 3.04 -1.82
C SER A 238 -32.34 3.39 -1.40
N TYR A 239 -33.27 2.45 -1.55
CA TYR A 239 -34.68 2.69 -1.23
C TYR A 239 -34.89 2.91 0.28
N VAL A 240 -35.50 4.04 0.66
CA VAL A 240 -35.81 4.36 2.06
C VAL A 240 -37.27 4.06 2.38
N SER A 241 -38.19 4.73 1.68
CA SER A 241 -39.64 4.53 1.83
C SER A 241 -40.42 5.24 0.72
N GLY A 242 -41.57 4.68 0.30
CA GLY A 242 -42.46 5.31 -0.66
C GLY A 242 -41.83 5.44 -2.06
N LEU A 243 -41.47 6.66 -2.47
CA LEU A 243 -40.72 6.94 -3.70
C LEU A 243 -39.37 7.61 -3.38
N THR A 244 -38.90 7.50 -2.14
CA THR A 244 -37.72 8.18 -1.63
C THR A 244 -36.51 7.25 -1.67
N TYR A 245 -35.45 7.76 -2.29
CA TYR A 245 -34.14 7.13 -2.42
C TYR A 245 -33.08 8.05 -1.84
N LEU A 246 -32.02 7.50 -1.23
CA LEU A 246 -30.87 8.31 -0.80
C LEU A 246 -29.97 8.67 -1.98
N ASP A 247 -29.77 7.74 -2.91
CA ASP A 247 -29.04 7.99 -4.14
C ASP A 247 -29.78 9.03 -4.98
N ASN A 248 -29.04 10.07 -5.38
CA ASN A 248 -29.59 11.21 -6.12
C ASN A 248 -29.91 10.89 -7.59
N ARG A 249 -29.61 9.68 -8.07
CA ARG A 249 -29.86 9.23 -9.45
C ARG A 249 -31.13 8.39 -9.60
N GLY A 250 -32.09 8.58 -8.70
CA GLY A 250 -33.41 7.95 -8.81
C GLY A 250 -33.41 6.49 -8.37
N GLY A 251 -32.53 6.15 -7.43
CA GLY A 251 -32.49 4.83 -6.83
C GLY A 251 -31.58 3.84 -7.55
N GLN A 252 -30.53 4.31 -8.23
CA GLN A 252 -29.65 3.44 -9.01
C GLN A 252 -28.63 2.69 -8.16
N GLY A 253 -28.50 3.07 -6.89
CA GLY A 253 -27.46 2.54 -6.02
C GLY A 253 -26.07 2.99 -6.45
N ILE A 254 -25.05 2.31 -5.95
CA ILE A 254 -23.68 2.46 -6.43
C ILE A 254 -23.53 1.65 -7.72
N ARG A 255 -23.21 2.32 -8.82
CA ARG A 255 -23.11 1.73 -10.16
C ARG A 255 -21.71 1.18 -10.45
N PRO A 256 -21.60 0.14 -11.28
CA PRO A 256 -20.32 -0.44 -11.68
C PRO A 256 -19.50 0.47 -12.61
N PRO A 257 -18.17 0.29 -12.66
CA PRO A 257 -17.43 -0.69 -11.88
C PRO A 257 -17.19 -0.20 -10.43
N LYS A 258 -17.15 -1.16 -9.49
CA LYS A 258 -16.96 -0.95 -8.05
C LYS A 258 -16.29 -2.14 -7.37
N ILE A 259 -15.57 -1.91 -6.29
CA ILE A 259 -14.80 -2.93 -5.57
C ILE A 259 -15.00 -2.66 -4.08
N ALA A 260 -15.21 -3.69 -3.27
CA ALA A 260 -15.15 -3.55 -1.83
C ALA A 260 -14.54 -4.77 -1.15
N VAL A 261 -14.15 -4.57 0.11
CA VAL A 261 -13.95 -5.65 1.06
C VAL A 261 -15.05 -5.53 2.09
N GLU A 262 -15.77 -6.63 2.30
CA GLU A 262 -16.81 -6.71 3.32
C GLU A 262 -16.30 -7.39 4.59
N PHE A 263 -16.93 -7.07 5.71
CA PHE A 263 -16.74 -7.69 7.01
C PHE A 263 -18.12 -7.99 7.58
N ASP A 264 -18.47 -9.26 7.58
CA ASP A 264 -19.83 -9.71 7.79
C ASP A 264 -19.94 -10.61 9.03
N PRO A 265 -20.57 -10.13 10.11
CA PRO A 265 -20.87 -10.92 11.30
C PRO A 265 -22.26 -11.60 11.27
N TYR A 266 -23.00 -11.54 10.16
CA TYR A 266 -24.37 -12.03 10.06
C TYR A 266 -24.55 -12.90 8.81
N SER A 267 -24.62 -14.22 9.03
CA SER A 267 -24.73 -15.17 7.92
C SER A 267 -26.14 -15.23 7.32
N ASN A 268 -26.22 -14.89 6.04
CA ASN A 268 -27.39 -14.97 5.17
C ASN A 268 -27.33 -16.19 4.22
N THR A 269 -27.72 -17.36 4.73
CA THR A 269 -27.56 -18.65 4.04
C THR A 269 -28.73 -19.06 3.13
N GLY A 270 -29.84 -18.33 3.12
CA GLY A 270 -31.06 -18.73 2.41
C GLY A 270 -30.90 -18.85 0.89
N CYS A 271 -30.01 -18.04 0.31
CA CYS A 271 -29.62 -18.07 -1.10
C CYS A 271 -30.79 -18.25 -2.11
N PRO A 272 -31.88 -17.46 -2.02
CA PRO A 272 -32.94 -17.47 -3.01
C PRO A 272 -32.42 -17.23 -4.44
N PRO A 273 -33.15 -17.73 -5.46
CA PRO A 273 -32.80 -17.49 -6.86
C PRO A 273 -32.77 -16.01 -7.23
N SER A 274 -33.62 -15.20 -6.61
CA SER A 274 -33.70 -13.76 -6.85
C SER A 274 -32.84 -13.00 -5.83
N PRO A 275 -31.91 -12.12 -6.26
CA PRO A 275 -31.12 -11.27 -5.38
C PRO A 275 -31.96 -10.20 -4.67
N CYS A 276 -33.19 -9.98 -5.14
CA CYS A 276 -34.11 -8.96 -4.66
C CYS A 276 -34.87 -9.36 -3.38
N LEU A 277 -34.73 -10.62 -2.96
CA LEU A 277 -35.37 -11.14 -1.76
C LEU A 277 -34.43 -10.96 -0.58
N SER A 278 -35.00 -10.90 0.62
CA SER A 278 -34.21 -10.98 1.84
C SER A 278 -33.40 -12.27 1.86
N ASP A 279 -32.24 -12.24 2.51
CA ASP A 279 -31.39 -13.42 2.72
C ASP A 279 -30.74 -13.94 1.41
N SER A 280 -30.59 -13.06 0.42
CA SER A 280 -30.09 -13.37 -0.94
C SER A 280 -28.59 -13.56 -1.08
N ARG A 281 -27.84 -13.30 -0.02
CA ARG A 281 -26.38 -13.14 -0.06
C ARG A 281 -25.61 -14.41 -0.38
N CYS A 282 -26.18 -15.57 -0.03
CA CYS A 282 -25.54 -16.87 -0.21
C CYS A 282 -24.23 -17.01 0.59
N ASP A 283 -24.24 -16.56 1.85
CA ASP A 283 -23.14 -16.80 2.77
C ASP A 283 -22.98 -18.30 3.07
N ASP A 284 -21.83 -18.69 3.63
CA ASP A 284 -21.58 -20.10 3.90
C ASP A 284 -22.63 -20.68 4.85
N SER A 285 -23.08 -21.87 4.47
CA SER A 285 -24.02 -22.72 5.18
C SER A 285 -23.61 -23.06 6.62
N ASP A 286 -22.33 -22.95 6.97
CA ASP A 286 -21.84 -23.18 8.32
C ASP A 286 -22.16 -22.03 9.30
N GLY A 287 -22.60 -20.89 8.78
CA GLY A 287 -23.06 -19.74 9.55
C GLY A 287 -21.95 -18.83 10.06
N GLY A 288 -20.72 -18.92 9.52
CA GLY A 288 -19.56 -18.18 10.00
C GLY A 288 -19.52 -16.68 9.65
N ASP A 289 -18.94 -15.90 10.56
CA ASP A 289 -18.45 -14.55 10.31
C ASP A 289 -17.38 -14.58 9.22
N HIS A 290 -17.42 -13.66 8.26
CA HIS A 290 -16.47 -13.68 7.16
C HIS A 290 -15.97 -12.30 6.70
N MET A 291 -14.89 -12.34 5.93
CA MET A 291 -14.34 -11.22 5.17
C MET A 291 -14.15 -11.67 3.72
N ALA A 292 -14.61 -10.89 2.76
CA ALA A 292 -14.56 -11.25 1.34
C ALA A 292 -14.29 -10.04 0.43
N HIS A 293 -13.74 -10.27 -0.77
CA HIS A 293 -13.82 -9.25 -1.82
C HIS A 293 -15.17 -9.38 -2.54
N VAL A 294 -15.85 -8.24 -2.66
CA VAL A 294 -17.12 -8.12 -3.39
C VAL A 294 -17.01 -7.04 -4.47
N PHE A 295 -17.72 -7.27 -5.55
CA PHE A 295 -17.75 -6.48 -6.77
C PHE A 295 -19.21 -6.25 -7.19
N TRP A 296 -19.45 -6.01 -8.47
CA TRP A 296 -20.80 -5.78 -8.99
C TRP A 296 -21.44 -6.99 -9.69
N GLY A 297 -20.82 -8.16 -9.58
CA GLY A 297 -21.39 -9.41 -10.07
C GLY A 297 -21.96 -9.40 -11.50
N ASP A 298 -23.20 -9.86 -11.62
CA ASP A 298 -23.98 -10.08 -12.83
C ASP A 298 -24.98 -8.92 -13.07
N ASN A 299 -24.56 -7.97 -13.91
CA ASN A 299 -25.32 -6.79 -14.31
C ASN A 299 -26.63 -7.08 -15.09
N THR A 300 -27.03 -8.35 -15.24
CA THR A 300 -28.22 -8.77 -15.98
C THR A 300 -29.45 -8.97 -15.10
N THR A 301 -29.29 -9.16 -13.79
CA THR A 301 -30.44 -9.43 -12.92
C THR A 301 -31.25 -8.15 -12.62
N SER A 302 -32.58 -8.28 -12.61
CA SER A 302 -33.52 -7.17 -12.50
C SER A 302 -34.49 -7.35 -11.33
N CYS A 303 -34.49 -6.39 -10.41
CA CYS A 303 -35.47 -6.30 -9.32
C CYS A 303 -36.71 -5.48 -9.71
N SER A 304 -37.66 -6.11 -10.41
CA SER A 304 -38.94 -5.49 -10.79
C SER A 304 -39.96 -5.55 -9.64
N GLY A 305 -39.93 -4.56 -8.73
CA GLY A 305 -40.89 -4.49 -7.63
C GLY A 305 -41.01 -3.11 -6.95
N PHE A 306 -40.04 -2.24 -7.16
CA PHE A 306 -39.87 -1.02 -6.36
C PHE A 306 -40.13 0.29 -7.11
N GLY A 307 -40.73 0.22 -8.31
CA GLY A 307 -41.10 1.41 -9.10
C GLY A 307 -39.95 2.05 -9.89
N ASP A 308 -38.77 1.42 -9.92
CA ASP A 308 -37.60 1.86 -10.68
C ASP A 308 -37.14 0.76 -11.64
N THR A 309 -36.80 1.15 -12.88
CA THR A 309 -36.25 0.30 -13.95
C THR A 309 -34.73 0.38 -14.06
N SER A 310 -34.06 1.21 -13.24
CA SER A 310 -32.65 1.58 -13.44
C SER A 310 -31.68 1.14 -12.33
N GLY A 311 -32.08 1.10 -11.05
CA GLY A 311 -31.31 0.53 -9.94
C GLY A 311 -31.47 -0.97 -9.72
N GLN A 312 -32.06 -1.64 -10.71
CA GLN A 312 -32.37 -3.05 -10.65
C GLN A 312 -31.14 -3.96 -10.70
N LYS A 313 -29.99 -3.42 -11.13
CA LYS A 313 -28.74 -4.13 -11.42
C LYS A 313 -27.72 -4.13 -10.29
N SER A 314 -28.03 -3.54 -9.14
CA SER A 314 -27.08 -3.43 -8.03
C SER A 314 -27.39 -4.38 -6.86
N TYR A 315 -28.44 -5.18 -6.96
CA TYR A 315 -28.85 -6.05 -5.86
C TYR A 315 -27.98 -7.30 -5.76
N ASP A 316 -27.57 -7.87 -6.87
CA ASP A 316 -26.74 -9.08 -6.89
C ASP A 316 -25.27 -8.81 -6.56
N ASP A 317 -24.88 -7.53 -6.47
CA ASP A 317 -23.58 -7.09 -5.96
C ASP A 317 -23.28 -7.62 -4.54
N ASN A 318 -24.31 -7.95 -3.75
CA ASN A 318 -24.12 -8.58 -2.44
C ASN A 318 -23.98 -10.10 -2.49
N LYS A 319 -24.35 -10.75 -3.60
CA LYS A 319 -24.49 -12.20 -3.65
C LYS A 319 -23.15 -12.88 -3.94
N HIS A 320 -22.70 -13.75 -3.05
CA HIS A 320 -21.51 -14.56 -3.23
C HIS A 320 -21.64 -15.47 -4.46
N GLY A 321 -20.57 -15.51 -5.26
CA GLY A 321 -20.54 -16.20 -6.54
C GLY A 321 -21.31 -15.53 -7.69
N SER A 322 -21.97 -14.38 -7.48
CA SER A 322 -22.57 -13.61 -8.59
C SER A 322 -21.49 -13.07 -9.53
N GLY A 323 -21.77 -13.02 -10.83
CA GLY A 323 -20.81 -12.69 -11.89
C GLY A 323 -20.18 -13.92 -12.55
N SER A 324 -19.28 -13.69 -13.50
CA SER A 324 -18.71 -14.75 -14.35
C SER A 324 -17.19 -14.76 -14.44
N ASP A 325 -16.52 -13.83 -13.73
CA ASP A 325 -15.09 -13.52 -13.92
C ASP A 325 -14.74 -13.15 -15.37
N GLY A 326 -15.74 -12.64 -16.08
CA GLY A 326 -15.58 -12.02 -17.40
C GLY A 326 -15.02 -10.61 -17.30
N VAL A 327 -14.71 -10.02 -18.46
CA VAL A 327 -14.07 -8.69 -18.57
C VAL A 327 -14.98 -7.51 -18.19
N SER A 328 -16.25 -7.76 -17.92
CA SER A 328 -17.27 -6.75 -17.57
C SER A 328 -18.07 -7.14 -16.31
N GLU A 329 -17.82 -8.32 -15.76
CA GLU A 329 -18.63 -8.98 -14.73
C GLU A 329 -17.72 -9.80 -13.79
N PRO A 330 -16.87 -9.11 -12.99
CA PRO A 330 -16.04 -9.78 -11.99
C PRO A 330 -16.92 -10.54 -11.01
N GLN A 331 -16.50 -11.76 -10.67
CA GLN A 331 -17.25 -12.62 -9.78
C GLN A 331 -17.01 -12.23 -8.32
N ASN A 332 -18.09 -12.07 -7.56
CA ASN A 332 -18.04 -12.00 -6.10
C ASN A 332 -17.44 -13.27 -5.52
N ALA A 333 -16.80 -13.16 -4.35
CA ALA A 333 -16.19 -14.32 -3.71
C ALA A 333 -17.15 -15.51 -3.63
N LEU A 334 -16.65 -16.70 -3.94
CA LEU A 334 -17.34 -17.95 -3.60
C LEU A 334 -16.97 -18.28 -2.16
N THR A 335 -17.91 -18.80 -1.38
CA THR A 335 -17.64 -19.24 0.00
C THR A 335 -16.54 -20.33 0.03
N THR A 336 -16.42 -21.10 -1.05
CA THR A 336 -15.37 -22.12 -1.22
C THR A 336 -14.01 -21.57 -1.69
N ASP A 337 -13.92 -20.30 -2.11
CA ASP A 337 -12.66 -19.70 -2.57
C ASP A 337 -11.91 -19.08 -1.40
N THR A 338 -11.05 -19.87 -0.76
CA THR A 338 -10.22 -19.42 0.37
C THR A 338 -9.19 -18.34 -0.01
N ASN A 339 -9.00 -18.05 -1.30
CA ASN A 339 -8.22 -16.88 -1.70
C ASN A 339 -9.07 -15.61 -1.70
N ASN A 340 -10.40 -15.68 -1.79
CA ASN A 340 -11.26 -14.50 -1.89
C ASN A 340 -12.26 -14.35 -0.74
N TYR A 341 -12.33 -15.37 0.13
CA TYR A 341 -13.26 -15.52 1.24
C TYR A 341 -12.51 -16.06 2.47
N PHE A 342 -12.77 -15.48 3.65
CA PHE A 342 -12.11 -15.85 4.89
C PHE A 342 -13.09 -15.90 6.07
N GLU A 343 -13.28 -17.08 6.65
CA GLU A 343 -14.22 -17.35 7.76
C GLU A 343 -13.59 -17.28 9.16
N GLY A 344 -12.35 -16.80 9.25
CA GLY A 344 -11.69 -16.75 10.55
C GLY A 344 -11.27 -18.11 11.08
N ASP A 345 -10.82 -19.06 10.24
CA ASP A 345 -10.30 -20.38 10.64
C ASP A 345 -9.32 -20.34 11.83
N LEU A 346 -8.60 -19.22 11.98
CA LEU A 346 -7.64 -18.98 13.06
C LEU A 346 -8.27 -18.50 14.38
N TRP A 347 -9.49 -18.00 14.33
CA TRP A 347 -10.17 -17.19 15.36
C TRP A 347 -11.56 -17.68 15.73
N GLY A 348 -12.08 -18.70 15.03
CA GLY A 348 -13.41 -19.28 15.20
C GLY A 348 -14.47 -18.58 14.35
N SER A 349 -15.60 -19.27 14.13
CA SER A 349 -16.68 -18.84 13.25
C SER A 349 -17.47 -17.59 13.70
N SER A 350 -17.16 -17.02 14.86
CA SER A 350 -17.79 -15.80 15.41
C SER A 350 -16.72 -14.75 15.74
N TRP A 351 -15.68 -14.67 14.90
CA TRP A 351 -14.51 -13.85 15.20
C TRP A 351 -14.82 -12.35 15.21
N LEU A 352 -15.65 -11.85 14.29
CA LEU A 352 -16.10 -10.46 14.26
C LEU A 352 -17.01 -10.11 15.45
N GLU A 353 -17.64 -11.10 16.07
CA GLU A 353 -18.46 -10.90 17.28
C GLU A 353 -17.65 -10.67 18.57
N ARG A 354 -16.33 -10.90 18.57
CA ARG A 354 -15.50 -10.95 19.80
C ARG A 354 -15.24 -9.59 20.48
N THR A 355 -15.79 -8.48 19.99
CA THR A 355 -15.57 -7.09 20.46
C THR A 355 -14.11 -6.61 20.49
N VAL A 356 -13.18 -7.43 20.00
CA VAL A 356 -11.78 -7.08 19.81
C VAL A 356 -11.63 -6.14 18.61
N ALA A 357 -10.45 -5.54 18.49
CA ALA A 357 -10.14 -4.66 17.37
C ALA A 357 -9.35 -5.42 16.31
N TYR A 358 -9.51 -5.01 15.05
CA TYR A 358 -8.81 -5.56 13.91
C TYR A 358 -8.09 -4.45 13.15
N ALA A 359 -6.86 -4.71 12.77
CA ALA A 359 -6.11 -3.90 11.83
C ALA A 359 -6.26 -4.52 10.44
N PHE A 360 -6.77 -3.73 9.51
CA PHE A 360 -6.98 -4.13 8.13
C PHE A 360 -6.06 -3.34 7.20
N ARG A 361 -5.55 -4.03 6.18
CA ARG A 361 -4.78 -3.44 5.09
C ARG A 361 -5.26 -4.01 3.77
N ILE A 362 -5.42 -3.15 2.77
CA ILE A 362 -5.62 -3.56 1.38
C ILE A 362 -4.62 -2.85 0.48
N GLU A 363 -4.11 -3.57 -0.50
CA GLU A 363 -3.37 -3.02 -1.63
C GLU A 363 -4.08 -3.39 -2.92
N VAL A 364 -4.35 -2.37 -3.74
CA VAL A 364 -4.94 -2.53 -5.06
C VAL A 364 -3.94 -2.03 -6.08
N ARG A 365 -3.71 -2.80 -7.14
CA ARG A 365 -2.90 -2.41 -8.29
C ARG A 365 -3.71 -2.58 -9.56
N ARG A 366 -3.59 -1.64 -10.49
CA ARG A 366 -4.07 -1.84 -11.86
C ARG A 366 -2.89 -1.79 -12.82
N SER A 367 -2.89 -2.66 -13.81
CA SER A 367 -1.93 -2.65 -14.93
C SER A 367 -2.61 -2.12 -16.18
N ASP A 368 -1.96 -1.17 -16.86
CA ASP A 368 -2.39 -0.65 -18.16
C ASP A 368 -1.48 -1.22 -19.27
N PRO A 369 -1.93 -2.23 -20.05
CA PRO A 369 -1.16 -2.74 -21.17
C PRO A 369 -1.24 -1.85 -22.43
N GLY A 370 -1.91 -0.70 -22.37
CA GLY A 370 -2.13 0.25 -23.47
C GLY A 370 -3.25 -0.14 -24.43
N THR A 371 -3.49 -1.44 -24.64
CA THR A 371 -4.62 -1.97 -25.43
C THR A 371 -5.11 -3.31 -24.87
N GLY A 372 -6.42 -3.58 -24.97
CA GLY A 372 -7.00 -4.86 -24.59
C GLY A 372 -7.62 -4.84 -23.20
N ASN A 373 -7.35 -5.88 -22.42
CA ASN A 373 -7.92 -6.07 -21.09
C ASN A 373 -6.95 -5.63 -19.99
N TYR A 374 -7.49 -5.06 -18.93
CA TYR A 374 -6.77 -4.42 -17.84
C TYR A 374 -6.86 -5.27 -16.59
N ASN A 375 -5.71 -5.65 -16.02
CA ASN A 375 -5.70 -6.45 -14.80
C ASN A 375 -5.75 -5.56 -13.55
N TYR A 376 -6.51 -6.00 -12.57
CA TYR A 376 -6.55 -5.44 -11.22
C TYR A 376 -6.19 -6.54 -10.22
N GLU A 377 -5.19 -6.26 -9.40
CA GLU A 377 -4.74 -7.14 -8.33
C GLU A 377 -5.12 -6.58 -6.98
N LEU A 378 -5.73 -7.40 -6.13
CA LEU A 378 -6.13 -7.06 -4.77
C LEU A 378 -5.39 -7.97 -3.81
N LYS A 379 -4.84 -7.39 -2.75
CA LYS A 379 -4.25 -8.12 -1.63
C LYS A 379 -4.76 -7.51 -0.34
N SER A 380 -5.41 -8.30 0.49
CA SER A 380 -5.98 -7.87 1.76
C SER A 380 -5.43 -8.69 2.91
N TRP A 381 -5.15 -8.02 4.01
CA TRP A 381 -4.67 -8.62 5.25
C TRP A 381 -5.49 -8.12 6.42
N ILE A 382 -5.76 -9.01 7.36
CA ILE A 382 -6.39 -8.66 8.62
C ILE A 382 -5.61 -9.24 9.80
N LYS A 383 -5.49 -8.46 10.88
CA LYS A 383 -4.80 -8.85 12.10
C LYS A 383 -5.61 -8.48 13.32
N GLU A 384 -5.80 -9.43 14.23
CA GLU A 384 -6.33 -9.15 15.56
C GLU A 384 -5.37 -8.24 16.35
N CYS A 385 -5.94 -7.23 17.01
CA CYS A 385 -5.22 -6.29 17.85
C CYS A 385 -5.40 -6.65 19.34
N PRO A 386 -4.36 -6.53 20.17
CA PRO A 386 -4.49 -6.72 21.62
C PRO A 386 -5.45 -5.73 22.31
N ASP A 387 -5.59 -4.54 21.73
CA ASP A 387 -6.46 -3.47 22.20
C ASP A 387 -6.93 -2.59 21.04
N PHE A 388 -7.87 -1.68 21.32
CA PHE A 388 -8.36 -0.74 20.30
C PHE A 388 -7.34 0.35 19.94
N ALA A 389 -6.25 0.54 20.70
CA ALA A 389 -5.16 1.43 20.26
C ALA A 389 -4.43 0.81 19.05
N CYS A 390 -4.29 -0.52 19.04
CA CYS A 390 -3.70 -1.35 18.00
C CYS A 390 -2.29 -0.91 17.58
N THR A 391 -1.49 -0.40 18.52
CA THR A 391 -0.12 0.09 18.30
C THR A 391 0.81 -0.98 17.70
N ALA A 392 0.52 -2.26 17.95
CA ALA A 392 1.26 -3.39 17.41
C ALA A 392 1.25 -3.47 15.87
N HIS A 393 0.18 -2.98 15.22
CA HIS A 393 0.00 -3.06 13.77
C HIS A 393 -0.11 -1.68 13.11
N SER A 394 -0.58 -0.66 13.85
CA SER A 394 -0.67 0.72 13.34
C SER A 394 0.69 1.41 13.22
N GLU A 395 1.66 0.98 14.04
CA GLU A 395 3.07 1.34 13.91
C GLU A 395 3.86 0.17 13.32
N GLY A 396 4.72 0.41 12.34
CA GLY A 396 5.46 -0.67 11.68
C GLY A 396 5.16 -0.76 10.19
N THR A 397 5.58 -1.87 9.59
CA THR A 397 5.41 -2.13 8.16
C THR A 397 3.95 -2.38 7.78
N PHE A 398 3.12 -2.93 8.68
CA PHE A 398 1.72 -3.22 8.40
C PHE A 398 0.88 -1.95 8.25
N GLY A 399 0.95 -1.00 9.18
CA GLY A 399 0.29 0.30 9.09
C GLY A 399 0.97 1.31 8.16
N ASN A 400 2.12 0.97 7.58
CA ASN A 400 2.83 1.84 6.65
C ASN A 400 2.35 1.61 5.20
N THR A 401 1.42 2.45 4.75
CA THR A 401 0.84 2.38 3.40
C THR A 401 1.77 2.86 2.29
N LYS A 402 2.95 3.41 2.58
CA LYS A 402 3.87 3.94 1.55
C LYS A 402 4.68 2.87 0.84
N VAL A 403 4.80 1.71 1.47
CA VAL A 403 5.61 0.59 0.98
C VAL A 403 4.71 -0.60 0.75
N VAL A 404 4.97 -1.40 -0.28
CA VAL A 404 4.29 -2.67 -0.50
C VAL A 404 4.52 -3.58 0.71
N TYR A 405 3.45 -4.18 1.21
CA TYR A 405 3.53 -5.10 2.33
C TYR A 405 3.87 -6.52 1.87
N THR A 406 4.96 -7.04 2.44
CA THR A 406 5.59 -8.30 2.00
C THR A 406 5.98 -9.20 3.18
N ALA A 407 5.61 -8.84 4.41
CA ALA A 407 6.06 -9.57 5.59
C ALA A 407 5.32 -10.90 5.78
N ASP A 408 4.09 -11.02 5.30
CA ASP A 408 3.31 -12.26 5.29
C ASP A 408 2.35 -12.31 4.08
N ILE A 409 1.77 -13.49 3.87
CA ILE A 409 0.85 -13.77 2.76
C ILE A 409 -0.48 -13.05 3.03
N PRO A 410 -1.14 -12.46 2.01
CA PRO A 410 -2.48 -11.91 2.15
C PRO A 410 -3.46 -12.91 2.76
N THR A 411 -4.36 -12.42 3.61
CA THR A 411 -5.49 -13.22 4.12
C THR A 411 -6.42 -13.60 2.98
N ILE A 412 -6.74 -12.66 2.09
CA ILE A 412 -7.43 -12.89 0.81
C ILE A 412 -6.74 -12.06 -0.28
N ARG A 413 -6.73 -12.56 -1.51
CA ARG A 413 -6.09 -11.98 -2.69
C ARG A 413 -6.70 -12.43 -4.01
N ARG A 414 -6.68 -11.51 -4.97
CA ARG A 414 -6.96 -11.73 -6.39
C ARG A 414 -5.75 -11.24 -7.15
N THR A 415 -4.92 -12.14 -7.68
CA THR A 415 -3.60 -11.77 -8.26
C THR A 415 -3.33 -12.47 -9.58
N VAL A 416 -2.46 -11.88 -10.40
CA VAL A 416 -2.05 -12.49 -11.67
C VAL A 416 -1.28 -13.79 -11.44
N ALA A 417 -0.51 -13.85 -10.36
CA ALA A 417 0.26 -15.04 -10.00
C ALA A 417 -0.62 -16.24 -9.65
N ASP A 418 -1.82 -15.99 -9.11
CA ASP A 418 -2.81 -17.02 -8.79
C ASP A 418 -3.77 -17.30 -9.96
N GLY A 419 -3.69 -16.50 -11.05
CA GLY A 419 -4.56 -16.60 -12.21
C GLY A 419 -6.03 -16.22 -11.94
N ASN A 420 -6.28 -15.51 -10.84
CA ASN A 420 -7.62 -15.11 -10.37
C ASN A 420 -7.73 -13.58 -10.22
N GLN A 421 -6.90 -12.81 -10.94
CA GLN A 421 -7.01 -11.36 -10.98
C GLN A 421 -8.35 -10.92 -11.57
N ILE A 422 -8.76 -9.70 -11.24
CA ILE A 422 -9.88 -9.07 -11.93
C ILE A 422 -9.39 -8.57 -13.27
N VAL A 423 -10.15 -8.82 -14.32
CA VAL A 423 -9.85 -8.38 -15.68
C VAL A 423 -10.97 -7.48 -16.12
N LEU A 424 -10.68 -6.24 -16.54
CA LEU A 424 -11.67 -5.31 -17.07
C LEU A 424 -11.41 -5.00 -18.54
N ASP A 425 -12.45 -4.77 -19.32
CA ASP A 425 -12.32 -4.20 -20.66
C ASP A 425 -11.99 -2.70 -20.61
N SER A 426 -11.72 -2.10 -21.76
CA SER A 426 -11.40 -0.67 -21.84
C SER A 426 -12.54 0.25 -21.39
N THR A 427 -13.79 -0.19 -21.49
CA THR A 427 -14.95 0.62 -21.12
C THR A 427 -15.07 0.74 -19.62
N ASP A 428 -15.01 -0.38 -18.89
CA ASP A 428 -15.04 -0.34 -17.43
C ASP A 428 -13.72 0.16 -16.83
N HIS A 429 -12.57 -0.16 -17.44
CA HIS A 429 -11.30 0.41 -17.02
C HIS A 429 -11.30 1.94 -17.06
N GLY A 430 -11.76 2.55 -18.16
CA GLY A 430 -11.77 4.01 -18.32
C GLY A 430 -12.68 4.72 -17.32
N LYS A 431 -13.78 4.10 -16.89
CA LYS A 431 -14.63 4.65 -15.83
C LYS A 431 -13.87 4.79 -14.50
N PHE A 432 -12.95 3.87 -14.23
CA PHE A 432 -12.13 3.86 -13.02
C PHE A 432 -10.93 4.81 -13.05
N ASP A 433 -10.76 5.63 -14.08
CA ASP A 433 -9.70 6.66 -14.10
C ASP A 433 -9.78 7.59 -12.90
N LYS A 434 -11.02 7.90 -12.51
CA LYS A 434 -11.34 8.48 -11.21
C LYS A 434 -12.16 7.53 -10.37
N PHE A 435 -11.97 7.59 -9.06
CA PHE A 435 -12.75 6.82 -8.12
C PHE A 435 -13.03 7.60 -6.84
N ILE A 436 -14.12 7.20 -6.19
CA ILE A 436 -14.53 7.64 -4.85
C ILE A 436 -14.34 6.44 -3.91
N PHE A 437 -14.03 6.70 -2.65
CA PHE A 437 -13.84 5.65 -1.65
C PHE A 437 -14.36 6.04 -0.26
N GLY A 438 -14.59 5.02 0.56
CA GLY A 438 -14.98 5.17 1.96
C GLY A 438 -15.64 3.90 2.50
N TRP A 439 -16.67 4.05 3.31
CA TRP A 439 -17.32 2.92 3.97
C TRP A 439 -18.84 2.93 3.83
N THR A 440 -19.43 1.75 3.77
CA THR A 440 -20.87 1.54 3.77
C THR A 440 -21.25 0.59 4.89
N ALA A 441 -22.45 0.73 5.43
CA ALA A 441 -23.02 -0.24 6.37
C ALA A 441 -24.54 -0.25 6.26
N ALA A 442 -25.15 -1.37 6.68
CA ALA A 442 -26.58 -1.46 6.89
C ALA A 442 -26.90 -2.38 8.07
N THR A 443 -28.12 -2.25 8.56
CA THR A 443 -28.70 -3.07 9.63
C THR A 443 -30.12 -3.46 9.24
N GLY A 444 -30.48 -4.71 9.48
CA GLY A 444 -31.83 -5.25 9.34
C GLY A 444 -32.53 -5.30 10.69
N GLY A 445 -32.97 -6.51 11.07
CA GLY A 445 -33.43 -6.80 12.44
C GLY A 445 -32.28 -6.97 13.43
N ALA A 446 -31.11 -7.42 12.95
CA ALA A 446 -29.86 -7.37 13.67
C ALA A 446 -29.29 -5.94 13.64
N THR A 447 -28.51 -5.56 14.66
CA THR A 447 -27.92 -4.22 14.74
C THR A 447 -26.46 -4.28 15.13
N GLN A 448 -25.74 -3.19 14.89
CA GLN A 448 -24.32 -3.09 15.20
C GLN A 448 -23.92 -1.64 15.48
N ASN A 449 -22.72 -1.48 16.03
CA ASN A 449 -21.98 -0.24 15.90
C ASN A 449 -20.52 -0.53 15.55
N VAL A 450 -20.14 -0.25 14.32
CA VAL A 450 -18.75 -0.36 13.85
C VAL A 450 -18.04 0.95 14.18
N ILE A 451 -16.86 0.87 14.77
CA ILE A 451 -16.02 2.05 15.02
C ILE A 451 -14.73 1.88 14.25
N LEU A 452 -14.48 2.83 13.35
CA LEU A 452 -13.30 2.93 12.49
C LEU A 452 -12.36 4.02 13.00
N LYS A 453 -11.06 3.78 12.90
CA LYS A 453 -10.04 4.76 13.25
C LYS A 453 -8.74 4.56 12.48
N ASP A 454 -7.83 5.53 12.62
CA ASP A 454 -6.45 5.45 12.12
C ASP A 454 -6.33 5.11 10.63
N PHE A 455 -7.31 5.56 9.84
CA PHE A 455 -7.28 5.38 8.39
C PHE A 455 -6.09 6.12 7.78
N LYS A 456 -5.41 5.43 6.87
CA LYS A 456 -4.29 5.93 6.08
C LYS A 456 -4.42 5.37 4.67
N MET A 457 -4.22 6.22 3.67
CA MET A 457 -4.20 5.81 2.27
C MET A 457 -3.05 6.49 1.54
N TYR A 458 -2.35 5.72 0.71
CA TYR A 458 -1.29 6.18 -0.15
C TYR A 458 -1.59 5.73 -1.57
N PHE A 459 -1.56 6.66 -2.51
CA PHE A 459 -1.80 6.36 -3.92
C PHE A 459 -0.52 5.85 -4.52
N ALA A 460 -0.57 4.68 -5.15
CA ALA A 460 0.57 4.12 -5.84
C ALA A 460 0.88 5.02 -7.04
N ARG A 461 2.08 5.60 -7.02
CA ARG A 461 2.59 6.44 -8.10
C ARG A 461 3.48 5.59 -8.97
N GLU A 462 3.40 5.80 -10.28
CA GLU A 462 4.39 5.26 -11.21
C GLU A 462 5.80 5.59 -10.71
N PRO A 463 6.79 4.69 -10.89
CA PRO A 463 8.17 5.01 -10.60
C PRO A 463 8.54 6.31 -11.33
N VAL A 464 8.84 7.37 -10.57
CA VAL A 464 9.51 8.53 -11.16
C VAL A 464 10.94 8.08 -11.46
N TYR A 465 11.24 7.88 -12.74
CA TYR A 465 12.59 7.55 -13.19
C TYR A 465 13.54 8.68 -12.79
N GLY A 466 14.37 8.45 -11.78
CA GLY A 466 15.48 9.34 -11.43
C GLY A 466 16.76 8.85 -12.08
N ALA A 467 17.38 9.67 -12.93
CA ALA A 467 18.75 9.44 -13.39
C ALA A 467 19.73 9.85 -12.28
N TRP A 468 20.56 8.91 -11.80
CA TRP A 468 21.57 9.19 -10.78
C TRP A 468 22.97 9.14 -11.40
N ASN A 469 23.68 10.27 -11.35
CA ASN A 469 25.10 10.35 -11.66
C ASN A 469 25.87 10.38 -10.33
N ASN A 470 26.54 9.28 -10.00
CA ASN A 470 27.50 9.29 -8.91
C ASN A 470 28.83 9.76 -9.51
N PHE A 471 29.50 10.74 -8.89
CA PHE A 471 30.78 11.31 -9.36
C PHE A 471 31.94 10.29 -9.30
N GLY A 472 31.87 9.25 -10.14
CA GLY A 472 32.77 8.12 -10.25
C GLY A 472 32.24 7.13 -11.29
N SER A 473 32.73 7.26 -12.54
CA SER A 473 32.70 6.36 -13.71
C SER A 473 31.49 5.45 -14.00
N THR A 474 30.38 5.53 -13.28
CA THR A 474 29.23 4.63 -13.40
C THR A 474 27.94 5.38 -13.12
N SER A 475 27.04 5.34 -14.09
CA SER A 475 25.67 5.85 -13.99
C SER A 475 24.72 4.65 -13.88
N TYR A 476 23.67 4.78 -13.09
CA TYR A 476 22.68 3.71 -12.89
C TYR A 476 21.27 4.28 -13.03
N PHE A 477 20.35 3.49 -13.61
CA PHE A 477 18.92 3.70 -13.43
C PHE A 477 18.47 2.93 -12.19
N LYS A 478 17.71 3.58 -11.30
CA LYS A 478 17.16 2.94 -10.12
C LYS A 478 15.63 2.98 -10.19
N ILE A 479 15.02 1.80 -10.19
CA ILE A 479 13.57 1.64 -10.07
C ILE A 479 13.25 1.44 -8.58
N ASN A 480 12.47 2.35 -8.00
CA ASN A 480 11.69 2.20 -6.75
C ASN A 480 12.21 1.32 -5.61
N GLY A 481 13.50 1.33 -5.29
CA GLY A 481 14.01 0.89 -3.97
C GLY A 481 13.74 -0.57 -3.53
N VAL A 482 13.09 -1.40 -4.35
CA VAL A 482 12.90 -2.84 -4.15
C VAL A 482 13.74 -3.55 -5.19
N GLY A 483 14.61 -4.44 -4.72
CA GLY A 483 15.76 -4.91 -5.48
C GLY A 483 15.43 -5.65 -6.78
N VAL A 484 15.78 -5.03 -7.91
CA VAL A 484 16.40 -5.73 -9.04
C VAL A 484 17.49 -4.79 -9.57
N CYS A 485 18.75 -5.17 -9.41
CA CYS A 485 19.84 -4.47 -10.09
C CYS A 485 19.76 -4.82 -11.58
N THR A 486 19.24 -3.92 -12.41
CA THR A 486 19.50 -4.01 -13.86
C THR A 486 20.87 -3.39 -14.09
N GLY A 487 21.90 -4.24 -14.17
CA GLY A 487 23.23 -3.81 -14.58
C GLY A 487 23.17 -3.33 -16.03
N ILE A 488 23.64 -2.11 -16.31
CA ILE A 488 23.94 -1.71 -17.68
C ILE A 488 25.10 -2.57 -18.16
N VAL A 489 24.92 -3.26 -19.28
CA VAL A 489 25.98 -4.02 -19.93
C VAL A 489 26.95 -3.02 -20.58
N GLN A 490 28.24 -3.17 -20.21
CA GLN A 490 29.45 -2.54 -20.77
C GLN A 490 29.76 -1.08 -20.39
N ASP A 491 30.63 -0.95 -19.38
CA ASP A 491 31.32 0.25 -18.90
C ASP A 491 32.14 1.01 -19.99
N SER A 492 32.30 0.46 -21.19
CA SER A 492 33.08 1.10 -22.27
C SER A 492 32.28 2.10 -23.12
N LEU A 493 30.96 2.22 -22.92
CA LEU A 493 30.09 3.05 -23.78
C LEU A 493 29.50 4.30 -23.10
N ILE A 494 29.86 4.62 -21.85
CA ILE A 494 29.51 5.91 -21.25
C ILE A 494 30.76 6.79 -21.20
N GLY A 495 31.18 7.24 -22.38
CA GLY A 495 32.19 8.28 -22.54
C GLY A 495 31.52 9.55 -23.07
N ASN A 496 31.20 10.49 -22.17
CA ASN A 496 30.64 11.83 -22.44
C ASN A 496 29.29 11.87 -23.18
N ILE A 497 28.23 12.24 -22.46
CA ILE A 497 27.01 12.76 -23.09
C ILE A 497 27.32 14.16 -23.62
N GLY A 498 27.69 14.24 -24.89
CA GLY A 498 27.76 15.49 -25.66
C GLY A 498 26.41 15.86 -26.28
N PRO A 499 26.28 17.04 -26.91
CA PRO A 499 25.00 17.62 -27.36
C PRO A 499 24.28 16.92 -28.53
N SER A 500 24.52 15.64 -28.82
CA SER A 500 24.05 15.03 -30.08
C SER A 500 23.83 13.51 -30.11
N GLU A 501 23.61 12.81 -28.99
CA GLU A 501 23.44 11.33 -29.05
C GLU A 501 22.20 10.81 -28.32
N SER A 502 21.49 9.89 -28.98
CA SER A 502 20.27 9.21 -28.55
C SER A 502 20.56 8.06 -27.57
N ILE A 503 19.69 7.86 -26.58
CA ILE A 503 19.73 6.71 -25.67
C ILE A 503 18.90 5.57 -26.28
N ASN A 504 19.52 4.40 -26.49
CA ASN A 504 18.90 3.17 -26.97
C ASN A 504 19.03 2.05 -25.92
N GLY A 505 17.98 1.24 -25.76
CA GLY A 505 18.05 -0.12 -25.19
C GLY A 505 17.28 -0.36 -23.89
N PHE A 506 16.20 -1.13 -23.97
CA PHE A 506 15.61 -1.87 -22.85
C PHE A 506 15.55 -3.36 -23.22
N THR A 507 15.95 -4.25 -22.30
CA THR A 507 15.56 -5.68 -22.32
C THR A 507 15.32 -6.14 -20.88
N ASP A 508 14.11 -6.60 -20.60
CA ASP A 508 13.81 -7.56 -19.53
C ASP A 508 14.15 -8.98 -20.04
N ALA A 509 14.67 -9.82 -19.17
CA ALA A 509 15.12 -11.19 -19.45
C ALA A 509 13.98 -12.21 -19.66
N ALA A 510 12.74 -11.74 -19.83
CA ALA A 510 11.62 -12.59 -20.24
C ALA A 510 11.36 -12.60 -21.77
N CYS A 511 11.97 -11.71 -22.56
CA CYS A 511 11.48 -11.45 -23.92
C CYS A 511 12.52 -11.76 -25.02
N THR A 512 12.22 -12.78 -25.82
CA THR A 512 12.90 -13.09 -27.08
C THR A 512 12.81 -11.93 -28.08
N VAL A 513 13.93 -11.70 -28.78
CA VAL A 513 14.22 -10.60 -29.70
C VAL A 513 13.09 -10.37 -30.73
N ALA A 514 12.43 -9.22 -30.65
CA ALA A 514 11.62 -8.69 -31.74
C ALA A 514 12.48 -7.77 -32.63
N THR A 515 12.29 -7.91 -33.94
CA THR A 515 12.87 -7.05 -34.99
C THR A 515 12.35 -5.61 -34.89
N SER A 516 13.28 -4.66 -34.98
CA SER A 516 13.16 -3.22 -34.71
C SER A 516 12.00 -2.46 -35.38
N PRO A 517 11.32 -1.53 -34.66
CA PRO A 517 10.74 -0.32 -35.22
C PRO A 517 11.63 0.93 -35.02
N SER A 518 11.29 2.02 -35.71
CA SER A 518 12.09 3.22 -36.00
C SER A 518 12.24 4.25 -34.86
N SER A 519 13.43 4.84 -34.75
CA SER A 519 13.84 5.89 -33.79
C SER A 519 13.31 7.30 -34.10
N ILE A 520 12.99 8.09 -33.06
CA ILE A 520 12.75 9.55 -33.11
C ILE A 520 14.07 10.34 -32.96
N SER A 521 14.24 11.43 -33.70
CA SER A 521 15.41 12.32 -33.62
C SER A 521 15.23 13.47 -32.61
N TYR A 522 16.34 14.05 -32.12
CA TYR A 522 16.34 15.19 -31.19
C TYR A 522 15.53 16.39 -31.69
N ASP A 523 15.60 16.69 -32.99
CA ASP A 523 14.88 17.83 -33.58
C ASP A 523 13.36 17.63 -33.53
N GLN A 524 12.90 16.37 -33.59
CA GLN A 524 11.48 16.04 -33.45
C GLN A 524 11.02 16.18 -31.99
N ALA A 525 11.86 15.78 -31.02
CA ALA A 525 11.57 15.92 -29.59
C ALA A 525 11.51 17.40 -29.16
N VAL A 526 12.43 18.24 -29.65
CA VAL A 526 12.43 19.69 -29.38
C VAL A 526 11.22 20.39 -30.01
N SER A 527 10.73 19.91 -31.14
CA SER A 527 9.54 20.45 -31.79
C SER A 527 8.24 20.07 -31.07
N ALA A 528 8.23 18.93 -30.37
CA ALA A 528 7.10 18.47 -29.55
C ALA A 528 7.05 19.13 -28.16
N ASP A 529 8.20 19.49 -27.58
CA ASP A 529 8.31 20.25 -26.32
C ASP A 529 8.06 21.75 -26.54
N THR A 530 6.80 22.12 -26.73
CA THR A 530 6.37 23.51 -26.91
C THR A 530 6.43 24.35 -25.63
N ASN A 531 6.63 23.74 -24.45
CA ASN A 531 6.60 24.44 -23.15
C ASN A 531 7.99 24.60 -22.50
N LYS A 532 9.05 24.00 -23.08
CA LYS A 532 10.47 24.13 -22.69
C LYS A 532 10.74 23.74 -21.24
N ASN A 533 9.98 22.82 -20.67
CA ASN A 533 10.14 22.39 -19.29
C ASN A 533 11.10 21.19 -19.12
N TYR A 534 11.81 20.79 -20.17
CA TYR A 534 12.72 19.63 -20.20
C TYR A 534 12.06 18.31 -19.79
N THR A 535 10.73 18.24 -19.81
CA THR A 535 9.95 17.05 -19.46
C THR A 535 9.34 16.51 -20.75
N VAL A 536 9.89 15.43 -21.28
CA VAL A 536 9.25 14.72 -22.39
C VAL A 536 8.18 13.81 -21.80
N ASN A 537 6.93 14.26 -21.85
CA ASN A 537 5.78 13.42 -21.55
C ASN A 537 5.52 12.55 -22.78
N PHE A 538 5.86 11.26 -22.69
CA PHE A 538 5.44 10.30 -23.70
C PHE A 538 3.94 10.08 -23.54
N ASN A 539 3.17 10.46 -24.56
CA ASN A 539 1.80 9.97 -24.65
C ASN A 539 1.85 8.56 -25.24
N GLY A 540 0.86 7.71 -24.92
CA GLY A 540 0.83 6.30 -25.33
C GLY A 540 0.75 6.02 -26.84
N THR A 541 1.05 7.00 -27.71
CA THR A 541 1.21 6.83 -29.15
C THR A 541 2.60 7.15 -29.67
N ASP A 542 3.48 7.72 -28.84
CA ASP A 542 4.87 7.98 -29.20
C ASP A 542 5.66 6.66 -29.17
N LYS A 543 6.01 6.16 -30.36
CA LYS A 543 6.80 4.92 -30.56
C LYS A 543 8.30 5.16 -30.43
#